data_AF-A0A8T1ET67-F1
#
_entry.id   AF-A0A8T1ET67-F1
#
_cell.length_a   1.000
_cell.length_b   1.000
_cell.length_c   1.000
_cell.angle_alpha   90.00
_cell.angle_beta   90.00
_cell.angle_gamma   90.00
#
_symmetry.space_group_name_H-M   'P 1'
#
loop_
_entity.id
_entity.type
_entity.pdbx_description
1 polymer ?
#
loop_
_entity_poly.entity_id
_entity_poly.type
_entity_poly.pdbx_seq_one_letter_code
_entity_poly.pdbx_strand_id
1 'polypeptide(L)'
;MQFTQDEALELLSLLASFGEESLWQALLQAGCFEVPERLLVPDVRFQLGTYCDVNAEQDYRFDVRGVRLLARLFALPAVIVTESNDRCHVEEATALLLFRLSFPRCLHDMASTFGRSRPAISRIFLWMIDYVDARYRDRMYFHLGVMGQRSEYAARPPEKDTDLKTCSAKCTAATKGCIAFSFKD
;
A
#
# COMPACT_ATOMS: atom_id res chain seq x y z
N MET A 1 37.16 -0.26 -8.42
CA MET A 1 36.70 0.36 -7.15
C MET A 1 35.20 0.46 -7.23
N GLN A 2 34.50 0.06 -6.18
CA GLN A 2 33.08 0.31 -6.01
C GLN A 2 32.95 1.24 -4.81
N PHE A 3 32.44 2.44 -5.05
CA PHE A 3 32.10 3.39 -3.99
C PHE A 3 30.75 3.00 -3.42
N THR A 4 30.66 3.00 -2.09
CA THR A 4 29.40 2.88 -1.36
C THR A 4 28.53 4.12 -1.58
N GLN A 5 27.24 4.05 -1.22
CA GLN A 5 26.31 5.15 -1.47
C GLN A 5 26.70 6.45 -0.73
N ASP A 6 27.27 6.33 0.47
CA ASP A 6 27.74 7.47 1.27
C ASP A 6 29.00 8.10 0.65
N GLU A 7 29.98 7.29 0.26
CA GLU A 7 31.20 7.75 -0.43
C GLU A 7 30.86 8.41 -1.78
N ALA A 8 29.85 7.89 -2.49
CA ALA A 8 29.38 8.46 -3.75
C ALA A 8 28.82 9.89 -3.56
N LEU A 9 28.10 10.14 -2.45
CA LEU A 9 27.56 11.46 -2.14
C LEU A 9 28.66 12.45 -1.77
N GLU A 10 29.64 12.04 -0.97
CA GLU A 10 30.81 12.88 -0.66
C GLU A 10 31.60 13.23 -1.92
N LEU A 11 31.82 12.24 -2.79
CA LEU A 11 32.55 12.43 -4.05
C LEU A 11 31.77 13.33 -5.02
N LEU A 12 30.45 13.20 -5.12
CA LEU A 12 29.60 14.12 -5.88
C LEU A 12 29.74 15.55 -5.36
N SER A 13 29.71 15.74 -4.04
CA SER A 13 29.83 17.04 -3.39
C SER A 13 31.17 17.71 -3.72
N LEU A 14 32.25 16.93 -3.66
CA LEU A 14 33.60 17.36 -4.00
C LEU A 14 33.69 17.72 -5.49
N LEU A 15 33.29 16.82 -6.40
CA LEU A 15 33.36 17.07 -7.84
C LEU A 15 32.52 18.29 -8.26
N ALA A 16 31.35 18.50 -7.65
CA ALA A 16 30.53 19.68 -7.88
C ALA A 16 31.26 20.97 -7.45
N SER A 17 32.01 20.94 -6.34
CA SER A 17 32.81 22.10 -5.89
C SER A 17 34.00 22.42 -6.79
N PHE A 18 34.54 21.42 -7.51
CA PHE A 18 35.62 21.60 -8.48
C PHE A 18 35.12 21.83 -9.92
N GLY A 19 33.79 21.75 -10.16
CA GLY A 19 33.21 21.88 -11.50
C GLY A 19 33.47 20.69 -12.43
N GLU A 20 33.84 19.54 -11.88
CA GLU A 20 34.23 18.33 -12.62
C GLU A 20 33.02 17.39 -12.85
N GLU A 21 31.94 17.93 -13.42
CA GLU A 21 30.71 17.15 -13.71
C GLU A 21 30.95 16.04 -14.75
N SER A 22 31.90 16.24 -15.66
CA SER A 22 32.30 15.26 -16.68
C SER A 22 32.92 14.00 -16.05
N LEU A 23 33.70 14.17 -14.99
CA LEU A 23 34.36 13.09 -14.26
C LEU A 23 33.33 12.23 -13.52
N TRP A 24 32.30 12.86 -12.94
CA TRP A 24 31.15 12.15 -12.37
C TRP A 24 30.42 11.27 -13.40
N GLN A 25 30.16 11.82 -14.59
CA GLN A 25 29.53 11.05 -15.68
C GLN A 25 30.40 9.87 -16.13
N ALA A 26 31.71 10.05 -16.22
CA ALA A 26 32.64 8.98 -16.57
C ALA A 26 32.66 7.86 -15.52
N LEU A 27 32.64 8.20 -14.22
CA LEU A 27 32.57 7.24 -13.12
C LEU A 27 31.24 6.47 -13.08
N LEU A 28 30.12 7.16 -13.39
CA LEU A 28 28.81 6.52 -13.54
C LEU A 28 28.80 5.50 -14.67
N GLN A 29 29.33 5.87 -15.85
CA GLN A 29 29.41 4.98 -17.01
C GLN A 29 30.36 3.80 -16.77
N ALA A 30 31.44 4.00 -16.02
CA ALA A 30 32.37 2.96 -15.64
C ALA A 30 31.82 2.01 -14.54
N GLY A 31 30.60 2.26 -14.03
CA GLY A 31 29.97 1.40 -13.02
C GLY A 31 30.69 1.45 -11.67
N CYS A 32 31.32 2.58 -11.33
CA CYS A 32 32.12 2.71 -10.11
C CYS A 32 31.29 2.87 -8.83
N PHE A 33 29.96 2.93 -8.91
CA PHE A 33 29.07 3.10 -7.76
C PHE A 33 28.25 1.84 -7.52
N GLU A 34 28.12 1.44 -6.26
CA GLU A 34 27.11 0.47 -5.88
C GLU A 34 25.72 1.11 -6.05
N VAL A 35 25.07 0.81 -7.17
CA VAL A 35 23.67 1.18 -7.37
C VAL A 35 22.82 0.13 -6.65
N PRO A 36 22.07 0.49 -5.61
CA PRO A 36 21.17 -0.48 -4.97
C PRO A 36 20.20 -1.00 -6.02
N GLU A 37 20.05 -2.33 -6.09
CA GLU A 37 19.12 -2.96 -7.01
C GLU A 37 17.70 -2.46 -6.71
N ARG A 38 17.15 -1.67 -7.65
CA ARG A 38 15.81 -1.14 -7.50
C ARG A 38 14.82 -2.22 -7.93
N LEU A 39 13.90 -2.57 -7.02
CA LEU A 39 12.77 -3.41 -7.38
C LEU A 39 12.02 -2.77 -8.54
N LEU A 40 11.90 -3.51 -9.64
CA LEU A 40 11.16 -3.08 -10.82
C LEU A 40 9.71 -2.85 -10.41
N VAL A 41 9.20 -1.64 -10.70
CA VAL A 41 7.76 -1.36 -10.58
C VAL A 41 7.11 -1.99 -11.80
N PRO A 42 6.18 -2.95 -11.64
CA PRO A 42 5.49 -3.56 -12.77
C PRO A 42 4.73 -2.48 -13.55
N ASP A 43 4.88 -2.45 -14.89
CA ASP A 43 4.07 -1.58 -15.76
C ASP A 43 2.69 -2.19 -15.97
N VAL A 44 1.93 -2.27 -14.88
CA VAL A 44 0.55 -2.77 -14.85
C VAL A 44 -0.37 -1.60 -14.60
N ARG A 45 -1.37 -1.42 -15.46
CA ARG A 45 -2.42 -0.43 -15.24
C ARG A 45 -3.64 -1.15 -14.67
N PHE A 46 -3.99 -0.83 -13.43
CA PHE A 46 -5.18 -1.39 -12.82
C PHE A 46 -6.44 -0.99 -13.60
N GLN A 47 -7.24 -1.98 -14.00
CA GLN A 47 -8.52 -1.79 -14.66
C GLN A 47 -9.56 -2.66 -13.98
N LEU A 48 -10.51 -2.03 -13.28
CA LEU A 48 -11.57 -2.76 -12.60
C LEU A 48 -12.51 -3.47 -13.60
N GLY A 49 -12.66 -2.91 -14.81
CA GLY A 49 -13.54 -3.46 -15.83
C GLY A 49 -13.10 -4.81 -16.42
N THR A 50 -11.84 -5.22 -16.22
CA THR A 50 -11.34 -6.51 -16.70
C THR A 50 -11.47 -7.62 -15.64
N TYR A 51 -11.93 -7.29 -14.43
CA TYR A 51 -12.16 -8.26 -13.37
C TYR A 51 -13.50 -9.00 -13.55
N CYS A 52 -13.50 -10.29 -13.25
CA CYS A 52 -14.73 -11.08 -13.10
C CYS A 52 -15.33 -10.81 -11.72
N ASP A 53 -16.67 -10.76 -11.62
CA ASP A 53 -17.38 -10.52 -10.36
C ASP A 53 -16.98 -11.52 -9.27
N VAL A 54 -16.77 -12.79 -9.62
CA VAL A 54 -16.33 -13.84 -8.67
C VAL A 54 -14.96 -13.51 -8.07
N ASN A 55 -14.03 -13.02 -8.88
CA ASN A 55 -12.69 -12.64 -8.40
C ASN A 55 -12.77 -11.35 -7.57
N ALA A 56 -13.61 -10.40 -7.99
CA ALA A 56 -13.82 -9.15 -7.28
C ALA A 56 -14.40 -9.41 -5.88
N GLU A 57 -15.36 -10.32 -5.73
CA GLU A 57 -15.90 -10.71 -4.43
C GLU A 57 -14.85 -11.35 -3.51
N GLN A 58 -13.93 -12.14 -4.07
CA GLN A 58 -12.84 -12.73 -3.27
C GLN A 58 -11.82 -11.68 -2.82
N ASP A 59 -11.41 -10.79 -3.72
CA ASP A 59 -10.36 -9.81 -3.46
C ASP A 59 -10.87 -8.59 -2.67
N TYR A 60 -12.06 -8.09 -2.98
CA TYR A 60 -12.62 -6.85 -2.44
C TYR A 60 -13.80 -7.04 -1.50
N ARG A 61 -14.38 -8.26 -1.41
CA ARG A 61 -15.69 -8.55 -0.75
C ARG A 61 -16.91 -7.94 -1.43
N PHE A 62 -16.72 -7.33 -2.60
CA PHE A 62 -17.77 -6.70 -3.40
C PHE A 62 -17.57 -7.08 -4.86
N ASP A 63 -18.68 -7.20 -5.59
CA ASP A 63 -18.68 -7.33 -7.04
C ASP A 63 -18.14 -6.05 -7.71
N VAL A 64 -17.87 -6.10 -9.02
CA VAL A 64 -17.32 -4.95 -9.76
C VAL A 64 -18.25 -3.73 -9.66
N ARG A 65 -19.57 -3.97 -9.67
CA ARG A 65 -20.57 -2.90 -9.55
C ARG A 65 -20.59 -2.32 -8.13
N GLY A 66 -20.46 -3.14 -7.09
CA GLY A 66 -20.36 -2.72 -5.70
C GLY A 66 -19.14 -1.84 -5.44
N VAL A 67 -17.98 -2.20 -5.99
CA VAL A 67 -16.77 -1.35 -5.89
C VAL A 67 -17.00 0.02 -6.53
N ARG A 68 -17.62 0.08 -7.71
CA ARG A 68 -17.98 1.35 -8.38
C ARG A 68 -19.02 2.14 -7.61
N LEU A 69 -19.99 1.46 -7.01
CA LEU A 69 -21.01 2.11 -6.19
C LEU A 69 -20.37 2.73 -4.95
N LEU A 70 -19.48 2.02 -4.27
CA LEU A 70 -18.73 2.54 -3.12
C LEU A 70 -17.88 3.75 -3.49
N ALA A 71 -17.20 3.73 -4.65
CA ALA A 71 -16.46 4.89 -5.15
C ALA A 71 -17.36 6.14 -5.27
N ARG A 72 -18.59 5.97 -5.74
CA ARG A 72 -19.60 7.05 -5.83
C ARG A 72 -20.13 7.46 -4.46
N LEU A 73 -20.41 6.50 -3.59
CA LEU A 73 -20.92 6.75 -2.23
C LEU A 73 -19.90 7.48 -1.36
N PHE A 74 -18.61 7.15 -1.48
CA PHE A 74 -17.55 7.91 -0.84
C PHE A 74 -17.42 9.34 -1.38
N ALA A 75 -18.05 9.64 -2.52
CA ALA A 75 -18.01 10.94 -3.18
C ALA A 75 -16.56 11.39 -3.45
N LEU A 76 -15.74 10.46 -3.94
CA LEU A 76 -14.33 10.70 -4.23
C LEU A 76 -14.14 11.55 -5.50
N PRO A 77 -13.06 12.35 -5.58
CA PRO A 77 -12.70 13.01 -6.83
C PRO A 77 -12.32 11.97 -7.89
N ALA A 78 -12.56 12.28 -9.18
CA ALA A 78 -12.29 11.36 -10.28
C ALA A 78 -10.81 10.90 -10.35
N VAL A 79 -9.91 11.81 -9.96
CA VAL A 79 -8.47 11.55 -9.81
C VAL A 79 -8.05 12.02 -8.42
N ILE A 80 -7.41 11.12 -7.70
CA ILE A 80 -6.81 11.36 -6.38
C ILE A 80 -5.35 11.73 -6.60
N VAL A 81 -4.90 12.79 -5.94
CA VAL A 81 -3.51 13.24 -5.98
C VAL A 81 -3.01 13.32 -4.54
N THR A 82 -2.01 12.50 -4.23
CA THR A 82 -1.37 12.53 -2.90
C THR A 82 -0.42 13.73 -2.79
N GLU A 83 0.03 14.05 -1.57
CA GLU A 83 1.04 15.10 -1.33
C GLU A 83 2.35 14.84 -2.07
N SER A 84 2.71 13.57 -2.26
CA SER A 84 3.87 13.16 -3.07
C SER A 84 3.59 13.13 -4.58
N ASN A 85 2.47 13.73 -5.03
CA ASN A 85 2.03 13.78 -6.42
C ASN A 85 1.80 12.41 -7.07
N ASP A 86 1.45 11.38 -6.27
CA ASP A 86 0.98 10.11 -6.83
C ASP A 86 -0.46 10.29 -7.31
N ARG A 87 -0.70 10.06 -8.61
CA ARG A 87 -2.02 10.21 -9.22
C ARG A 87 -2.71 8.87 -9.34
N CYS A 88 -3.94 8.75 -8.83
CA CYS A 88 -4.70 7.50 -8.82
C CYS A 88 -6.13 7.72 -9.30
N HIS A 89 -6.66 6.80 -10.11
CA HIS A 89 -8.07 6.85 -10.49
C HIS A 89 -8.95 6.43 -9.32
N VAL A 90 -10.16 6.96 -9.27
CA VAL A 90 -11.10 6.69 -8.16
C VAL A 90 -11.41 5.19 -7.98
N GLU A 91 -11.58 4.44 -9.07
CA GLU A 91 -11.85 3.00 -9.02
C GLU A 91 -10.64 2.23 -8.48
N GLU A 92 -9.43 2.61 -8.89
CA GLU A 92 -8.19 2.02 -8.43
C GLU A 92 -7.96 2.26 -6.94
N ALA A 93 -8.16 3.49 -6.47
CA ALA A 93 -7.99 3.82 -5.06
C ALA A 93 -9.03 3.13 -4.17
N THR A 94 -10.28 3.03 -4.65
CA THR A 94 -11.35 2.30 -3.95
C THR A 94 -11.04 0.82 -3.89
N ALA A 95 -10.63 0.22 -5.01
CA ALA A 95 -10.20 -1.18 -5.05
C ALA A 95 -9.00 -1.43 -4.12
N LEU A 96 -8.00 -0.55 -4.12
CA LEU A 96 -6.82 -0.63 -3.25
C LEU A 96 -7.19 -0.58 -1.76
N LEU A 97 -8.09 0.33 -1.38
CA LEU A 97 -8.63 0.41 -0.03
C LEU A 97 -9.31 -0.92 0.37
N LEU A 98 -10.26 -1.39 -0.44
CA LEU A 98 -11.01 -2.61 -0.18
C LEU A 98 -10.12 -3.86 -0.14
N PHE A 99 -9.15 -3.94 -1.04
CA PHE A 99 -8.19 -5.05 -1.12
C PHE A 99 -7.33 -5.19 0.14
N ARG A 100 -7.06 -4.07 0.82
CA ARG A 100 -6.27 -4.06 2.05
C ARG A 100 -7.12 -4.26 3.31
N LEU A 101 -8.39 -3.88 3.25
CA LEU A 101 -9.36 -4.12 4.33
C LEU A 101 -9.92 -5.55 4.30
N SER A 102 -9.95 -6.21 3.13
CA SER A 102 -10.51 -7.55 2.97
C SER A 102 -9.64 -8.65 3.59
N PHE A 103 -8.32 -8.50 3.52
CA PHE A 103 -7.34 -9.40 4.12
C PHE A 103 -5.98 -8.70 4.35
N PRO A 104 -5.25 -9.01 5.44
CA PRO A 104 -3.89 -8.51 5.62
C PRO A 104 -2.97 -9.07 4.53
N ARG A 105 -2.47 -8.20 3.64
CA ARG A 105 -1.52 -8.54 2.58
C ARG A 105 -0.28 -7.66 2.63
N CYS A 106 0.84 -8.18 2.13
CA CYS A 106 2.06 -7.40 2.01
C CYS A 106 1.94 -6.36 0.89
N LEU A 107 2.52 -5.18 1.09
CA LEU A 107 2.60 -4.14 0.05
C LEU A 107 3.36 -4.63 -1.19
N HIS A 108 4.29 -5.56 -1.03
CA HIS A 108 5.02 -6.17 -2.14
C HIS A 108 4.07 -6.94 -3.06
N ASP A 109 3.20 -7.77 -2.50
CA ASP A 109 2.26 -8.58 -3.29
C ASP A 109 1.23 -7.68 -4.01
N MET A 110 0.84 -6.57 -3.39
CA MET A 110 -0.05 -5.58 -4.01
C MET A 110 0.60 -4.85 -5.20
N ALA A 111 1.93 -4.75 -5.25
CA ALA A 111 2.63 -4.03 -6.31
C ALA A 111 2.42 -4.67 -7.68
N SER A 112 2.26 -6.00 -7.75
CA SER A 112 1.98 -6.71 -9.01
C SER A 112 0.54 -6.49 -9.48
N THR A 113 -0.42 -6.39 -8.55
CA THR A 113 -1.84 -6.16 -8.88
C THR A 113 -2.11 -4.73 -9.34
N PHE A 114 -1.55 -3.74 -8.65
CA PHE A 114 -1.81 -2.33 -8.91
C PHE A 114 -0.77 -1.66 -9.80
N GLY A 115 0.37 -2.32 -10.07
CA GLY A 115 1.47 -1.75 -10.86
C GLY A 115 2.07 -0.49 -10.26
N ARG A 116 2.01 -0.37 -8.93
CA ARG A 116 2.51 0.79 -8.19
C ARG A 116 3.62 0.40 -7.25
N SER A 117 4.51 1.36 -7.00
CA SER A 117 5.54 1.19 -5.98
C SER A 117 4.89 1.03 -4.60
N ARG A 118 5.51 0.18 -3.74
CA ARG A 118 5.12 0.00 -2.34
C ARG A 118 4.84 1.31 -1.58
N PRO A 119 5.72 2.35 -1.66
CA PRO A 119 5.45 3.61 -0.99
C PRO A 119 4.25 4.36 -1.58
N ALA A 120 4.04 4.33 -2.91
CA ALA A 120 2.86 4.94 -3.51
C ALA A 120 1.56 4.26 -3.05
N ILE A 121 1.53 2.93 -2.99
CA ILE A 121 0.38 2.16 -2.47
C ILE A 121 0.09 2.57 -1.02
N SER A 122 1.13 2.69 -0.20
CA SER A 122 0.96 3.11 1.20
C SER A 122 0.38 4.51 1.32
N ARG A 123 0.87 5.47 0.54
CA ARG A 123 0.39 6.86 0.56
C ARG A 123 -1.05 6.99 0.06
N ILE A 124 -1.40 6.29 -1.02
CA ILE A 124 -2.78 6.27 -1.55
C ILE A 124 -3.72 5.65 -0.53
N PHE A 125 -3.31 4.54 0.12
CA PHE A 125 -4.12 3.91 1.16
C PHE A 125 -4.38 4.87 2.33
N LEU A 126 -3.33 5.52 2.85
CA LEU A 126 -3.46 6.47 3.97
C LEU A 126 -4.37 7.64 3.58
N TRP A 127 -4.14 8.22 2.41
CA TRP A 127 -5.00 9.30 1.89
C TRP A 127 -6.47 8.88 1.82
N MET A 128 -6.76 7.65 1.37
CA MET A 128 -8.12 7.13 1.31
C MET A 128 -8.74 6.96 2.69
N ILE A 129 -7.98 6.44 3.66
CA ILE A 129 -8.44 6.29 5.04
C ILE A 129 -8.75 7.66 5.66
N ASP A 130 -7.83 8.61 5.53
CA ASP A 130 -7.99 9.96 6.08
C ASP A 130 -9.19 10.68 5.45
N TYR A 131 -9.38 10.53 4.13
CA TYR A 131 -10.53 11.10 3.42
C TYR A 131 -11.87 10.51 3.91
N VAL A 132 -11.93 9.18 4.02
CA VAL A 132 -13.15 8.48 4.41
C VAL A 132 -13.45 8.71 5.89
N ASP A 133 -12.44 8.69 6.78
CA ASP A 133 -12.60 9.01 8.20
C ASP A 133 -13.09 10.45 8.37
N ALA A 134 -12.43 11.43 7.77
CA ALA A 134 -12.81 12.84 7.91
C ALA A 134 -14.27 13.10 7.50
N ARG A 135 -14.79 12.34 6.53
CA ARG A 135 -16.14 12.53 5.99
C ARG A 135 -17.21 11.70 6.69
N TYR A 136 -16.87 10.50 7.14
CA TYR A 136 -17.84 9.53 7.66
C TYR A 136 -17.60 9.13 9.11
N ARG A 137 -16.71 9.80 9.85
CA ARG A 137 -16.43 9.53 11.28
C ARG A 137 -17.69 9.30 12.10
N ASP A 138 -18.70 10.15 11.92
CA ASP A 138 -19.95 10.11 12.68
C ASP A 138 -20.88 8.96 12.28
N ARG A 139 -20.65 8.35 11.12
CA ARG A 139 -21.41 7.22 10.57
C ARG A 139 -20.67 5.90 10.66
N MET A 140 -19.36 5.91 10.90
CA MET A 140 -18.56 4.71 11.07
C MET A 140 -18.87 4.05 12.42
N TYR A 141 -19.63 2.96 12.37
CA TYR A 141 -19.95 2.18 13.55
C TYR A 141 -18.78 1.27 13.93
N PHE A 142 -17.96 1.69 14.90
CA PHE A 142 -16.98 0.80 15.53
C PHE A 142 -17.65 0.05 16.67
N HIS A 143 -17.65 -1.28 16.61
CA HIS A 143 -17.96 -2.11 17.77
C HIS A 143 -16.79 -2.01 18.77
N LEU A 144 -16.80 -0.96 19.60
CA LEU A 144 -15.70 -0.62 20.53
C LEU A 144 -15.32 -1.79 21.46
N GLY A 145 -16.27 -2.68 21.79
CA GLY A 145 -16.02 -3.89 22.57
C GLY A 145 -15.10 -4.92 21.92
N VAL A 146 -15.03 -4.96 20.57
CA VAL A 146 -14.14 -5.90 19.84
C VAL A 146 -12.73 -5.30 19.65
N MET A 147 -12.63 -3.97 19.58
CA MET A 147 -11.35 -3.27 19.42
C MET A 147 -10.52 -3.27 20.71
N GLY A 148 -11.16 -3.14 21.88
CA GLY A 148 -10.47 -3.21 23.17
C GLY A 148 -9.75 -4.55 23.39
N GLN A 149 -10.32 -5.64 22.90
CA GLN A 149 -9.65 -6.96 22.95
C GLN A 149 -8.53 -7.08 21.92
N ARG A 150 -8.68 -6.51 20.70
CA ARG A 150 -7.64 -6.59 19.65
C ARG A 150 -6.40 -5.74 19.92
N SER A 151 -6.54 -4.57 20.55
CA SER A 151 -5.38 -3.76 20.96
C SER A 151 -4.52 -4.49 22.01
N GLU A 152 -5.15 -5.29 22.86
CA GLU A 152 -4.45 -6.06 23.90
C GLU A 152 -3.62 -7.22 23.33
N TYR A 153 -4.08 -7.85 22.24
CA TYR A 153 -3.29 -8.85 21.52
C TYR A 153 -2.13 -8.24 20.73
N ALA A 154 -2.30 -7.04 20.15
CA ALA A 154 -1.24 -6.35 19.41
C ALA A 154 -0.11 -5.80 20.31
N ALA A 155 -0.40 -5.57 21.59
CA ALA A 155 0.56 -5.10 22.58
C ALA A 155 1.37 -6.23 23.25
N ARG A 156 1.09 -7.51 22.97
CA ARG A 156 1.82 -8.63 23.55
C ARG A 156 3.13 -8.86 22.75
N PRO A 157 4.33 -8.68 23.35
CA PRO A 157 5.58 -8.98 22.67
C PRO A 157 5.65 -10.48 22.32
N PRO A 158 6.28 -10.87 21.19
CA PRO A 158 6.36 -12.26 20.81
C PRO A 158 7.19 -13.03 21.85
N GLU A 159 6.52 -13.92 22.59
CA GLU A 159 7.18 -14.89 23.45
C GLU A 159 7.98 -15.84 22.55
N LYS A 160 9.28 -15.97 22.86
CA LYS A 160 10.20 -16.85 22.12
C LYS A 160 9.87 -18.29 22.44
N ASP A 161 8.95 -18.88 21.69
CA ASP A 161 8.79 -20.33 21.66
C ASP A 161 9.09 -20.87 20.26
N THR A 162 10.22 -21.55 20.21
CA THR A 162 10.55 -22.62 19.28
C THR A 162 9.36 -23.57 19.14
N ASP A 163 8.59 -23.43 18.06
CA ASP A 163 8.08 -24.54 17.26
C ASP A 163 7.33 -24.01 16.04
N LEU A 164 8.09 -23.92 14.96
CA LEU A 164 7.68 -23.46 13.64
C LEU A 164 6.82 -24.55 12.98
N LYS A 165 5.55 -24.73 13.38
CA LYS A 165 4.58 -25.53 12.59
C LYS A 165 3.07 -25.35 12.84
N THR A 166 2.62 -24.53 13.81
CA THR A 166 1.17 -24.54 14.16
C THR A 166 0.46 -23.18 14.16
N CYS A 167 1.09 -22.08 13.72
CA CYS A 167 0.45 -20.75 13.75
C CYS A 167 -0.40 -20.39 12.51
N SER A 168 -0.43 -21.20 11.46
CA SER A 168 -1.31 -20.94 10.30
C SER A 168 -2.79 -21.28 10.57
N ALA A 169 -3.09 -22.22 11.48
CA ALA A 169 -4.44 -22.78 11.61
C ALA A 169 -5.37 -22.03 12.60
N LYS A 170 -4.84 -21.19 13.50
CA LYS A 170 -5.66 -20.51 14.53
C LYS A 170 -6.15 -19.12 14.13
N CYS A 171 -5.57 -18.48 13.10
CA CYS A 171 -6.11 -17.22 12.58
C CYS A 171 -7.38 -17.39 11.73
N THR A 172 -7.67 -18.61 11.25
CA THR A 172 -8.79 -18.87 10.34
C THR A 172 -10.15 -18.97 11.05
N ALA A 173 -10.19 -19.16 12.37
CA ALA A 173 -11.44 -19.31 13.13
C ALA A 173 -11.99 -17.98 13.70
N ALA A 174 -11.16 -16.94 13.82
CA ALA A 174 -11.52 -15.67 14.46
C ALA A 174 -11.82 -14.53 13.46
N THR A 175 -11.85 -14.81 12.15
CA THR A 175 -12.09 -13.84 11.07
C THR A 175 -13.57 -13.55 10.80
N LYS A 176 -14.49 -13.90 11.71
CA LYS A 176 -15.90 -13.43 11.68
C LYS A 176 -16.07 -12.04 12.31
N GLY A 177 -15.17 -11.12 11.98
CA GLY A 177 -15.26 -9.71 12.34
C GLY A 177 -15.33 -8.88 11.08
N CYS A 178 -16.47 -8.95 10.38
CA CYS A 178 -16.75 -8.10 9.23
C CYS A 178 -16.61 -6.64 9.65
N ILE A 179 -15.75 -5.87 8.99
CA ILE A 179 -15.91 -4.42 8.97
C ILE A 179 -17.18 -4.19 8.15
N ALA A 180 -18.31 -4.05 8.85
CA ALA A 180 -19.60 -3.78 8.23
C ALA A 180 -19.71 -2.28 7.98
N PHE A 181 -19.53 -1.85 6.73
CA PHE A 181 -19.94 -0.51 6.30
C PHE A 181 -21.47 -0.52 6.20
N SER A 182 -22.15 -0.16 7.28
CA SER A 182 -23.60 0.08 7.26
C SER A 182 -23.83 1.58 7.07
N PHE A 183 -24.18 1.99 5.86
CA PHE A 183 -24.66 3.34 5.60
C PHE A 183 -26.13 3.40 6.07
N LYS A 184 -26.40 4.23 7.07
CA LYS A 184 -27.76 4.55 7.50
C LYS A 184 -28.29 5.61 6.53
N ASP A 185 -29.39 5.29 5.84
CA ASP A 185 -30.14 6.20 4.96
C ASP A 185 -30.64 7.44 5.72
#